data_AF-A0A7C6CDY3-F1
#
_entry.id   AF-A0A7C6CDY3-F1
#
_cell.length_a   1.000
_cell.length_b   1.000
_cell.length_c   1.000
_cell.angle_alpha   90.00
_cell.angle_beta   90.00
_cell.angle_gamma   90.00
#
_symmetry.space_group_name_H-M   'P 1'
#
loop_
_entity.id
_entity.type
_entity.pdbx_description
1 polymer ?
#
loop_
_entity_poly.entity_id
_entity_poly.type
_entity_poly.pdbx_seq_one_letter_code
_entity_poly.pdbx_strand_id
1 'polypeptide(L)'
;MFYLIKDEFSSNIEMKLPSQNIIEPTKNTSIGKQIKYYRKLANLKQEDLSLKLGCSKDALQHIENREMKLVDINLLKKIIKELDIEDKININDDYIKFLLNNPCKTIFKLRSDLGLSREEFSQILDVSITSVRRWELGNSNISRSKYEKLKNV
;
A
#
# COMPACT_ATOMS: atom_id res chain seq x y z
N MET A 1 -46.07 31.30 -36.08
CA MET A 1 -46.80 30.08 -35.69
C MET A 1 -45.96 28.88 -36.14
N PHE A 2 -45.77 27.89 -35.26
CA PHE A 2 -45.08 26.60 -35.44
C PHE A 2 -43.59 26.48 -35.03
N TYR A 3 -43.48 26.13 -33.76
CA TYR A 3 -42.49 25.37 -32.98
C TYR A 3 -41.61 24.31 -33.69
N LEU A 4 -40.42 24.12 -33.07
CA LEU A 4 -39.65 22.88 -32.76
C LEU A 4 -39.35 21.92 -33.92
N ILE A 5 -38.14 21.40 -34.08
CA ILE A 5 -37.50 20.46 -33.15
C ILE A 5 -35.97 20.54 -33.35
N LYS A 6 -35.24 20.97 -32.31
CA LYS A 6 -33.84 20.58 -32.10
C LYS A 6 -33.89 19.28 -31.31
N ASP A 7 -33.91 18.15 -31.99
CA ASP A 7 -33.71 16.87 -31.31
C ASP A 7 -32.22 16.74 -31.02
N GLU A 8 -31.82 17.30 -29.89
CA GLU A 8 -30.60 16.87 -29.21
C GLU A 8 -30.81 15.43 -28.78
N PHE A 9 -30.17 14.52 -29.50
CA PHE A 9 -30.08 13.11 -29.15
C PHE A 9 -29.23 12.98 -27.87
N SER A 10 -29.82 13.32 -26.72
CA SER A 10 -29.27 13.03 -25.40
C SER A 10 -29.57 11.57 -25.12
N SER A 11 -28.79 10.68 -25.74
CA SER A 11 -28.70 9.29 -25.31
C SER A 11 -28.00 9.26 -23.96
N ASN A 12 -28.79 9.34 -22.89
CA ASN A 12 -28.36 8.91 -21.57
C ASN A 12 -28.14 7.40 -21.64
N ILE A 13 -26.94 7.00 -22.06
CA ILE A 13 -26.48 5.62 -21.97
C ILE A 13 -26.22 5.37 -20.48
N GLU A 14 -27.24 4.93 -19.77
CA GLU A 14 -27.04 4.25 -18.49
C GLU A 14 -26.27 2.96 -18.77
N MET A 15 -24.95 3.03 -18.59
CA MET A 15 -24.12 1.83 -18.53
C MET A 15 -24.58 1.01 -17.32
N LYS A 16 -25.40 -0.03 -17.55
CA LYS A 16 -25.66 -1.05 -16.54
C LYS A 16 -24.36 -1.78 -16.25
N LEU A 17 -23.67 -1.35 -15.20
CA LEU A 17 -22.50 -2.02 -14.67
C LEU A 17 -22.91 -3.44 -14.24
N PRO A 18 -22.12 -4.48 -14.58
CA PRO A 18 -22.33 -5.79 -14.00
C PRO A 18 -22.22 -5.65 -12.49
N SER A 19 -23.26 -6.06 -11.76
CA SER A 19 -23.31 -6.05 -10.29
C SER A 19 -22.20 -6.96 -9.78
N GLN A 20 -21.00 -6.42 -9.59
CA GLN A 20 -19.96 -7.11 -8.88
C GLN A 20 -20.44 -7.22 -7.43
N ASN A 21 -20.47 -8.41 -6.87
CA ASN A 21 -20.62 -8.59 -5.42
C ASN A 21 -19.39 -7.98 -4.75
N ILE A 22 -19.44 -6.68 -4.47
CA ILE A 22 -18.41 -5.92 -3.81
C ILE A 22 -18.75 -5.94 -2.31
N ILE A 23 -18.06 -6.80 -1.56
CA ILE A 23 -18.21 -6.88 -0.11
C ILE A 23 -17.37 -5.77 0.50
N GLU A 24 -18.00 -4.88 1.26
CA GLU A 24 -17.31 -3.79 1.96
C GLU A 24 -16.28 -4.33 2.96
N PRO A 25 -15.08 -3.73 3.03
CA PRO A 25 -14.06 -4.15 3.96
C PRO A 25 -14.49 -3.83 5.39
N THR A 26 -14.49 -4.84 6.25
CA THR A 26 -14.62 -4.67 7.70
C THR A 26 -13.30 -4.21 8.31
N LYS A 27 -13.30 -3.74 9.57
CA LYS A 27 -12.11 -3.27 10.28
C LYS A 27 -10.93 -4.25 10.27
N ASN A 28 -11.18 -5.56 10.24
CA ASN A 28 -10.15 -6.60 10.26
C ASN A 28 -9.68 -7.04 8.87
N THR A 29 -10.14 -6.38 7.81
CA THR A 29 -9.81 -6.73 6.44
C THR A 29 -8.37 -6.34 6.11
N SER A 30 -7.60 -7.26 5.54
CA SER A 30 -6.24 -6.96 5.07
C SER A 30 -6.22 -5.80 4.07
N ILE A 31 -5.16 -4.99 4.11
CA ILE A 31 -4.94 -3.85 3.21
C ILE A 31 -5.10 -4.24 1.72
N GLY A 32 -4.67 -5.44 1.33
CA GLY A 32 -4.79 -5.93 -0.04
C GLY A 32 -6.24 -6.09 -0.49
N LYS A 33 -7.09 -6.62 0.40
CA LYS A 33 -8.53 -6.77 0.14
C LYS A 33 -9.23 -5.40 0.10
N GLN A 34 -8.79 -4.44 0.90
CA GLN A 34 -9.29 -3.05 0.85
C GLN A 34 -8.93 -2.38 -0.48
N ILE A 35 -7.69 -2.51 -0.94
CA ILE A 35 -7.24 -2.01 -2.25
C ILE A 35 -8.09 -2.62 -3.38
N LYS A 36 -8.30 -3.94 -3.33
CA LYS A 36 -9.14 -4.64 -4.31
C LYS A 36 -10.57 -4.10 -4.32
N TYR A 37 -11.14 -3.82 -3.15
CA TYR A 37 -12.46 -3.22 -3.01
C TYR A 37 -12.51 -1.84 -3.67
N TYR A 38 -11.61 -0.92 -3.31
CA TYR A 38 -11.62 0.43 -3.86
C TYR A 38 -11.28 0.48 -5.35
N ARG A 39 -10.39 -0.38 -5.85
CA ARG A 39 -10.16 -0.52 -7.30
C ARG A 39 -11.43 -0.91 -8.05
N LYS A 40 -12.18 -1.89 -7.51
CA LYS A 40 -13.46 -2.32 -8.10
C LYS A 40 -14.52 -1.22 -8.03
N LEU A 41 -14.56 -0.47 -6.93
CA LEU A 41 -15.45 0.68 -6.76
C LEU A 41 -15.13 1.79 -7.78
N ALA A 42 -13.84 1.99 -8.10
CA ALA A 42 -13.38 2.87 -9.17
C ALA A 42 -13.56 2.27 -10.59
N ASN A 43 -14.17 1.08 -10.72
CA ASN A 43 -14.38 0.37 -11.98
C ASN A 43 -13.10 0.13 -12.80
N LEU A 44 -11.96 -0.05 -12.14
CA LEU A 44 -10.67 -0.30 -12.79
C LEU A 44 -10.36 -1.80 -12.86
N LYS A 45 -9.88 -2.29 -14.00
CA LYS A 45 -9.29 -3.63 -14.07
C LYS A 45 -7.90 -3.64 -13.45
N GLN A 46 -7.40 -4.82 -13.10
CA GLN A 46 -6.03 -4.94 -12.58
C GLN A 46 -5.01 -4.53 -13.64
N GLU A 47 -5.27 -4.89 -14.90
CA GLU A 47 -4.46 -4.50 -16.04
C GLU A 47 -4.34 -2.98 -16.14
N ASP A 48 -5.46 -2.27 -16.17
CA ASP A 48 -5.50 -0.80 -16.32
C ASP A 48 -4.74 -0.10 -15.19
N LEU A 49 -4.98 -0.51 -13.93
CA LEU A 49 -4.30 0.07 -12.78
C LEU A 49 -2.79 -0.25 -12.81
N SER A 50 -2.40 -1.48 -13.16
CA SER A 50 -0.99 -1.87 -13.22
C SER A 50 -0.22 -1.09 -14.29
N LEU A 51 -0.83 -0.87 -15.47
CA LEU A 51 -0.26 -0.04 -16.54
C LEU A 51 -0.07 1.40 -16.07
N LYS A 52 -1.08 1.97 -15.40
CA LYS A 52 -1.00 3.34 -14.87
C LYS A 52 0.11 3.52 -13.82
N LEU A 53 0.32 2.51 -12.98
CA LEU A 53 1.33 2.51 -11.92
C LEU A 53 2.75 2.16 -12.42
N GLY A 54 2.86 1.64 -13.64
CA GLY A 54 4.11 1.12 -14.20
C GLY A 54 4.59 -0.15 -13.51
N CYS A 55 3.67 -1.02 -13.08
CA CYS A 55 3.99 -2.32 -12.48
C CYS A 55 3.37 -3.48 -13.27
N SER A 56 3.79 -4.72 -12.98
CA SER A 56 3.15 -5.88 -13.58
C SER A 56 1.78 -6.13 -12.95
N LYS A 57 0.84 -6.66 -13.74
CA LYS A 57 -0.44 -7.17 -13.24
C LYS A 57 -0.24 -8.13 -12.06
N ASP A 58 0.76 -9.01 -12.14
CA ASP A 58 1.06 -9.99 -11.09
C ASP A 58 1.46 -9.32 -9.78
N ALA A 59 2.24 -8.23 -9.82
CA ALA A 59 2.58 -7.45 -8.64
C ALA A 59 1.33 -6.90 -7.93
N LEU A 60 0.40 -6.34 -8.71
CA LEU A 60 -0.89 -5.87 -8.17
C LEU A 60 -1.75 -7.04 -7.67
N GLN A 61 -1.77 -8.17 -8.38
CA GLN A 61 -2.51 -9.36 -7.96
C GLN A 61 -1.97 -9.92 -6.63
N HIS A 62 -0.65 -9.94 -6.44
CA HIS A 62 0.00 -10.33 -5.19
C HIS A 62 -0.40 -9.40 -4.05
N ILE A 63 -0.40 -8.09 -4.29
CA ILE A 63 -0.84 -7.10 -3.31
C ILE A 63 -2.29 -7.35 -2.88
N GLU A 64 -3.19 -7.57 -3.84
CA GLU A 64 -4.62 -7.69 -3.56
C GLU A 64 -5.04 -9.00 -2.90
N ASN A 65 -4.37 -10.11 -3.24
CA ASN A 65 -4.87 -11.45 -2.94
C ASN A 65 -3.94 -12.31 -2.09
N ARG A 66 -2.67 -11.92 -1.91
CA ARG A 66 -1.71 -12.73 -1.14
C ARG A 66 -1.27 -11.99 0.12
N GLU A 67 -0.99 -12.77 1.17
CA GLU A 67 -0.30 -12.25 2.35
C GLU A 67 1.09 -11.79 1.90
N MET A 68 1.31 -10.47 1.91
CA MET A 68 2.52 -9.86 1.38
C MET A 68 3.74 -10.26 2.24
N LYS A 69 4.49 -11.28 1.81
CA LYS A 69 5.79 -11.61 2.43
C LYS A 69 6.83 -10.50 2.19
N LEU A 70 6.76 -9.85 1.03
CA LEU A 70 7.57 -8.69 0.67
C LEU A 70 6.62 -7.57 0.25
N VAL A 71 6.64 -6.47 0.99
CA VAL A 71 5.81 -5.29 0.72
C VAL A 71 6.68 -4.31 -0.06
N ASP A 72 6.37 -4.10 -1.34
CA ASP A 72 6.88 -2.93 -2.06
C ASP A 72 6.09 -1.71 -1.58
N ILE A 73 6.69 -0.97 -0.64
CA ILE A 73 6.10 0.21 -0.01
C ILE A 73 5.88 1.32 -1.05
N ASN A 74 6.77 1.44 -2.03
CA ASN A 74 6.67 2.49 -3.04
C ASN A 74 5.47 2.21 -3.95
N LEU A 75 5.29 0.97 -4.37
CA LEU A 75 4.12 0.55 -5.12
C LEU A 75 2.84 0.72 -4.29
N LEU A 76 2.86 0.33 -3.02
CA LEU A 76 1.71 0.50 -2.12
C LEU A 76 1.31 1.97 -1.96
N LYS A 77 2.27 2.88 -1.75
CA LYS A 77 2.01 4.33 -1.69
C LYS A 77 1.43 4.88 -2.99
N LYS A 78 1.96 4.43 -4.14
CA LYS A 78 1.42 4.81 -5.45
C LYS A 78 -0.02 4.34 -5.63
N ILE A 79 -0.35 3.10 -5.23
CA ILE A 79 -1.72 2.57 -5.30
C ILE A 79 -2.67 3.38 -4.43
N ILE A 80 -2.30 3.66 -3.19
CA ILE A 80 -3.12 4.43 -2.25
C ILE A 80 -3.44 5.81 -2.85
N LYS A 81 -2.41 6.48 -3.38
CA LYS A 81 -2.55 7.79 -4.03
C LYS A 81 -3.38 7.75 -5.31
N GLU A 82 -3.17 6.73 -6.13
CA GLU A 82 -3.86 6.59 -7.42
C GLU A 82 -5.35 6.28 -7.25
N LEU A 83 -5.72 5.58 -6.17
CA LEU A 83 -7.11 5.27 -5.85
C LEU A 83 -7.79 6.34 -4.98
N ASP A 84 -7.04 7.33 -4.46
CA ASP A 84 -7.54 8.38 -3.55
C ASP A 84 -8.24 7.78 -2.32
N ILE A 85 -7.50 6.93 -1.60
CA ILE A 85 -8.00 6.13 -0.46
C ILE A 85 -7.22 6.34 0.84
N GLU A 86 -6.37 7.37 0.93
CA GLU A 86 -5.58 7.71 2.11
C GLU A 86 -6.44 7.76 3.39
N ASP A 87 -7.57 8.45 3.34
CA ASP A 87 -8.48 8.62 4.49
C ASP A 87 -9.47 7.46 4.67
N LYS A 88 -9.51 6.54 3.69
CA LYS A 88 -10.50 5.46 3.61
C LYS A 88 -9.91 4.09 3.97
N ILE A 89 -8.59 3.97 3.99
CA ILE A 89 -7.87 2.72 4.23
C ILE A 89 -7.57 2.53 5.72
N ASN A 90 -7.91 1.35 6.25
CA ASN A 90 -7.58 0.97 7.61
C ASN A 90 -6.35 0.06 7.64
N ILE A 91 -5.20 0.57 8.10
CA ILE A 91 -3.98 -0.23 8.21
C ILE A 91 -3.98 -0.95 9.56
N ASN A 92 -4.47 -2.18 9.57
CA ASN A 92 -4.55 -3.03 10.77
C ASN A 92 -3.28 -3.84 11.06
N ASP A 93 -2.21 -3.63 10.28
CA ASP A 93 -0.94 -4.33 10.40
C ASP A 93 0.16 -3.36 10.83
N ASP A 94 0.67 -3.52 12.04
CA ASP A 94 1.70 -2.68 12.64
C ASP A 94 2.96 -2.57 11.76
N TYR A 95 3.37 -3.67 11.12
CA TYR A 95 4.55 -3.67 10.26
C TYR A 95 4.31 -2.82 9.01
N ILE A 96 3.14 -2.98 8.38
CA ILE A 96 2.78 -2.16 7.21
C ILE A 96 2.65 -0.69 7.61
N LYS A 97 2.06 -0.41 8.77
CA LYS A 97 1.96 0.96 9.32
C LYS A 97 3.34 1.57 9.54
N PHE A 98 4.26 0.83 10.13
CA PHE A 98 5.65 1.23 10.32
C PHE A 98 6.35 1.51 8.99
N LEU A 99 6.20 0.62 8.00
CA LEU A 99 6.78 0.77 6.67
C LEU A 99 6.25 2.01 5.92
N LEU A 100 4.98 2.34 6.09
CA LEU A 100 4.39 3.54 5.48
C LEU A 100 4.88 4.82 6.18
N ASN A 101 5.07 4.77 7.50
CA ASN A 101 5.43 5.91 8.35
C ASN A 101 6.95 6.11 8.54
N ASN A 102 7.68 6.25 7.42
CA ASN A 102 9.12 6.55 7.37
C ASN A 102 9.98 5.63 8.28
N PRO A 103 10.19 4.36 7.89
CA PRO A 103 10.92 3.39 8.68
C PRO A 103 12.38 3.82 8.94
N CYS A 104 13.02 4.48 7.97
CA CYS A 104 14.40 4.94 8.05
C CYS A 104 14.62 5.90 9.23
N LYS A 105 13.77 6.93 9.32
CA LYS A 105 13.82 7.91 10.41
C LYS A 105 13.49 7.26 11.76
N THR A 106 12.54 6.34 11.78
CA THR A 106 12.13 5.64 13.00
C THR A 106 13.27 4.77 13.56
N ILE A 107 13.94 3.98 12.71
CA ILE A 107 15.09 3.14 13.11
C ILE A 107 16.25 4.01 13.60
N PHE A 108 16.57 5.08 12.87
CA PHE A 108 17.63 6.02 13.27
C PHE A 108 17.34 6.64 14.64
N LYS A 109 16.12 7.12 14.84
CA LYS A 109 15.70 7.75 16.10
C LYS A 109 15.76 6.75 17.24
N LEU A 110 15.22 5.54 17.08
CA LEU A 110 15.27 4.50 18.11
C LEU A 110 16.71 4.22 18.55
N ARG A 111 17.63 4.00 17.59
CA ARG A 111 19.04 3.77 17.91
C ARG A 111 19.67 4.97 18.63
N SER A 112 19.38 6.19 18.16
CA SER A 112 19.92 7.42 18.73
C SER A 112 19.42 7.69 20.15
N ASP A 113 18.14 7.43 20.41
CA ASP A 113 17.51 7.63 21.72
C ASP A 113 18.09 6.64 22.75
N LEU A 114 18.52 5.46 22.31
CA LEU A 114 19.25 4.48 23.13
C LEU A 114 20.75 4.79 23.32
N GLY A 115 21.27 5.81 22.62
CA GLY A 115 22.70 6.16 22.68
C GLY A 115 23.63 5.14 22.04
N LEU A 116 23.11 4.24 21.19
CA LEU A 116 23.86 3.11 20.64
C LEU A 116 24.58 3.49 19.33
N SER A 117 25.79 2.96 19.16
CA SER A 117 26.44 2.89 17.86
C SER A 117 25.70 1.92 16.93
N ARG A 118 25.95 2.01 15.62
CA ARG A 118 25.38 1.05 14.66
C ARG A 118 25.89 -0.37 14.88
N GLU A 119 27.11 -0.50 15.39
CA GLU A 119 27.74 -1.79 15.69
C GLU A 119 26.98 -2.47 16.84
N GLU A 120 26.82 -1.79 17.98
CA GLU A 120 26.08 -2.30 19.14
C GLU A 120 24.62 -2.62 18.78
N PHE A 121 23.96 -1.73 18.04
CA PHE A 121 22.59 -1.94 17.60
C PHE A 121 22.46 -3.16 16.67
N SER A 122 23.47 -3.40 15.81
CA SER A 122 23.48 -4.56 14.91
C SER A 122 23.68 -5.87 15.66
N GLN A 123 24.47 -5.87 16.74
CA GLN A 123 24.68 -7.02 17.61
C GLN A 123 23.40 -7.40 18.36
N ILE A 124 22.66 -6.41 18.90
CA ILE A 124 21.38 -6.63 19.59
C ILE A 124 20.35 -7.28 18.64
N LEU A 125 20.28 -6.81 17.40
CA LEU A 125 19.33 -7.32 16.40
C LEU A 125 19.81 -8.59 15.68
N ASP A 126 21.05 -9.01 15.93
CA ASP A 126 21.71 -10.13 15.25
C ASP A 126 21.62 -9.96 13.72
N VAL A 127 22.20 -8.85 13.25
CA VAL A 127 22.32 -8.47 11.83
C VAL A 127 23.67 -7.82 11.57
N SER A 128 24.05 -7.69 10.30
CA SER A 128 25.26 -6.94 9.96
C SER A 128 25.07 -5.43 10.15
N ILE A 129 26.14 -4.73 10.54
CA ILE A 129 26.18 -3.25 10.58
C ILE A 129 25.74 -2.62 9.24
N THR A 130 26.08 -3.26 8.12
CA THR A 130 25.68 -2.83 6.77
C THR A 130 24.16 -2.86 6.59
N SER A 131 23.46 -3.81 7.21
CA SER A 131 21.99 -3.88 7.17
C SER A 131 21.37 -2.70 7.88
N VAL A 132 21.82 -2.41 9.11
CA VAL A 132 21.39 -1.23 9.88
C VAL A 132 21.63 0.06 9.09
N ARG A 133 22.84 0.22 8.54
CA ARG A 133 23.17 1.38 7.69
C ARG A 133 22.23 1.50 6.49
N ARG A 134 21.95 0.41 5.78
CA ARG A 134 21.04 0.44 4.61
C ARG A 134 19.61 0.78 5.00
N TRP A 135 19.13 0.33 6.16
CA TRP A 135 17.79 0.68 6.65
C TRP A 135 17.68 2.15 6.99
N GLU A 136 18.64 2.71 7.72
CA GLU A 136 18.65 4.14 8.08
C GLU A 136 18.79 5.06 6.87
N LEU A 137 19.55 4.64 5.86
CA LEU A 137 19.74 5.40 4.62
C LEU A 137 18.60 5.19 3.60
N GLY A 138 17.69 4.25 3.83
CA GLY A 138 16.61 3.93 2.91
C GLY A 138 17.03 3.12 1.68
N ASN A 139 18.22 2.52 1.70
CA ASN A 139 18.71 1.64 0.63
C ASN A 139 18.01 0.28 0.61
N SER A 140 17.42 -0.14 1.74
CA SER A 140 16.62 -1.36 1.82
C SER A 140 15.62 -1.27 2.97
N ASN A 141 14.51 -1.98 2.87
CA ASN A 141 13.55 -2.10 3.96
C ASN A 141 13.96 -3.21 4.95
N ILE A 142 13.62 -3.03 6.22
CA ILE A 142 13.70 -4.09 7.23
C ILE A 142 12.67 -5.17 6.90
N SER A 143 13.00 -6.44 7.12
CA SER A 143 12.04 -7.54 6.96
C SER A 143 11.12 -7.62 8.16
N ARG A 144 9.94 -8.25 8.01
CA ARG A 144 8.99 -8.43 9.13
C ARG A 144 9.63 -9.13 10.33
N SER A 145 10.38 -10.21 10.11
CA SER A 145 11.05 -10.94 11.20
C SER A 145 12.01 -10.05 11.99
N LYS A 146 12.76 -9.17 11.31
CA LYS A 146 13.68 -8.24 11.99
C LYS A 146 12.95 -7.06 12.62
N TYR A 147 11.82 -6.63 12.07
CA TYR A 147 10.93 -5.67 12.72
C TYR A 147 10.37 -6.20 14.05
N GLU A 148 9.96 -7.46 14.12
CA GLU A 148 9.51 -8.05 15.40
C GLU A 148 10.64 -8.09 16.44
N LYS A 149 11.89 -8.34 16.03
CA LYS A 149 13.03 -8.19 16.94
C LYS A 149 13.17 -6.73 17.42
N LEU A 150 13.04 -5.77 16.51
CA LEU A 150 13.15 -4.34 16.80
C LEU A 150 12.07 -3.83 17.78
N LYS A 151 10.86 -4.42 17.80
CA LYS A 151 9.82 -4.07 18.79
C LYS A 151 10.19 -4.48 20.22
N ASN A 152 11.11 -5.43 20.38
CA ASN A 152 11.53 -5.98 21.67
C ASN A 152 12.86 -5.42 22.16
N VAL A 153 13.43 -4.43 21.45
CA VAL A 153 14.62 -3.67 21.88
C VAL A 153 14.16 -2.47 22.71
#